data_AF-A0A967BMG2-F1
#
_entry.id   AF-A0A967BMG2-F1
#
_cell.length_a   1.000
_cell.length_b   1.000
_cell.length_c   1.000
_cell.angle_alpha   90.00
_cell.angle_beta   90.00
_cell.angle_gamma   90.00
#
_symmetry.space_group_name_H-M   'P 1'
#
loop_
_entity.id
_entity.type
_entity.pdbx_description
1 polymer ?
#
loop_
_entity_poly.entity_id
_entity_poly.type
_entity_poly.pdbx_seq_one_letter_code
_entity_poly.pdbx_strand_id
1 'polypeptide(L)'
;MAQDKLDKKILDMLNKGNVLTLATAVGGNPSAANIYYYNDGFDIYFFTFNPTRKAEQIRVNPEVQCVVRPDGDKGIKELQITGYAHQIKDPDETEKAKKNILSVTKAFQNQMDDEFLQKNKITGYYKIIPTVIKYVDFYSDPQFEWKEFPENQKSLLSSIANKFLKKVGLYLRELRIPFFTATIVPVALGAAVFYYQSGVFHWPYFWLSLLGAILAHAGTNVANDYSDHITRNDEVNKLFTPFNGGSRVIQAGLMSPTQAFVYAIAIFAGVVWIGLTLNANLHGAYFALSPLLWIGIAGVALGIFYTANPFRLSYHGLGDIAVMLGFGPVMALGTHYVQKQAMIPMEAWQYPPAIIASIPVAILVGLILFINGFQDFVADREVGKRTWVVRLADSDTFANFAKPFKVYKISIYITFLYILILGIAGFFYSQFSTPWVLLALIPFLLVKKGIKSGEEWLGKWSSKDA
;
A
#
# COMPACT_ATOMS: atom_id res chain seq x y z
N MET A 1 -31.11 -16.77 -40.01
CA MET A 1 -31.75 -18.03 -39.56
C MET A 1 -30.95 -18.77 -38.49
N ALA A 2 -29.72 -19.25 -38.76
CA ALA A 2 -28.94 -19.97 -37.73
C ALA A 2 -28.45 -19.05 -36.59
N GLN A 3 -27.95 -17.85 -36.93
CA GLN A 3 -27.53 -16.85 -35.95
C GLN A 3 -28.69 -16.38 -35.07
N ASP A 4 -29.86 -16.09 -35.67
CA ASP A 4 -31.07 -15.69 -34.93
C ASP A 4 -31.55 -16.78 -33.96
N LYS A 5 -31.31 -18.06 -34.30
CA LYS A 5 -31.65 -19.19 -33.44
C LYS A 5 -30.70 -19.29 -32.25
N LEU A 6 -29.39 -19.13 -32.46
CA LEU A 6 -28.41 -19.11 -31.38
C LEU A 6 -28.61 -17.89 -30.46
N ASP A 7 -28.87 -16.71 -31.03
CA ASP A 7 -29.17 -15.49 -30.29
C ASP A 7 -30.37 -15.70 -29.37
N LYS A 8 -31.44 -16.33 -29.87
CA LYS A 8 -32.61 -16.67 -29.08
C LYS A 8 -32.29 -17.66 -27.97
N LYS A 9 -31.47 -18.69 -28.22
CA LYS A 9 -31.03 -19.65 -27.19
C LYS A 9 -30.26 -18.95 -26.06
N ILE A 10 -29.33 -18.07 -26.42
CA ILE A 10 -28.51 -17.33 -25.45
C ILE A 10 -29.38 -16.39 -24.63
N LEU A 11 -30.22 -15.58 -25.27
CA LEU A 11 -31.09 -14.62 -24.58
C LEU A 11 -32.13 -15.31 -23.70
N ASP A 12 -32.71 -16.42 -24.14
CA ASP A 12 -33.63 -17.22 -23.31
C ASP A 12 -32.94 -17.71 -22.03
N MET A 13 -31.70 -18.17 -22.13
CA MET A 13 -30.91 -18.62 -20.98
C MET A 13 -30.51 -17.46 -20.04
N LEU A 14 -30.10 -16.32 -20.59
CA LEU A 14 -29.81 -15.12 -19.81
C LEU A 14 -31.05 -14.62 -19.07
N ASN A 15 -32.22 -14.61 -19.71
CA ASN A 15 -33.47 -14.12 -19.12
C ASN A 15 -34.03 -15.09 -18.07
N LYS A 16 -33.75 -16.39 -18.18
CA LYS A 16 -34.12 -17.41 -17.19
C LYS A 16 -33.23 -17.37 -15.94
N GLY A 17 -31.96 -17.02 -16.11
CA GLY A 17 -31.01 -16.88 -15.01
C GLY A 17 -31.16 -15.53 -14.28
N ASN A 18 -30.92 -15.54 -12.97
CA ASN A 18 -30.85 -14.33 -12.13
C ASN A 18 -29.51 -14.22 -11.37
N VAL A 19 -28.70 -15.27 -11.40
CA VAL A 19 -27.40 -15.37 -10.76
C VAL A 19 -26.38 -15.84 -11.80
N LEU A 20 -25.18 -15.24 -11.77
CA LEU A 20 -24.04 -15.71 -12.53
C LEU A 20 -22.82 -15.85 -11.62
N THR A 21 -21.92 -16.77 -11.96
CA THR A 21 -20.60 -16.85 -11.33
C THR A 21 -19.65 -15.96 -12.10
N LEU A 22 -19.14 -14.91 -11.47
CA LEU A 22 -18.15 -13.99 -12.05
C LEU A 22 -16.75 -14.37 -11.60
N ALA A 23 -15.87 -14.63 -12.57
CA ALA A 23 -14.45 -14.85 -12.36
C ALA A 23 -13.62 -13.62 -12.79
N THR A 24 -12.71 -13.21 -11.90
CA THR A 24 -11.77 -12.10 -12.09
C THR A 24 -10.37 -12.57 -11.74
N ALA A 25 -9.34 -12.03 -12.40
CA ALA A 25 -7.96 -12.37 -12.09
C ALA A 25 -6.99 -11.21 -12.38
N VAL A 26 -6.06 -10.97 -11.45
CA VAL A 26 -4.92 -10.07 -11.63
C VAL A 26 -3.66 -10.83 -11.27
N GLY A 27 -2.64 -10.79 -12.15
CA GLY A 27 -1.34 -11.38 -11.87
C GLY A 27 -1.37 -12.87 -11.52
N GLY A 28 -2.33 -13.65 -12.03
CA GLY A 28 -2.46 -15.07 -11.68
C GLY A 28 -3.07 -15.35 -10.31
N ASN A 29 -3.73 -14.36 -9.68
CA ASN A 29 -4.47 -14.52 -8.43
C ASN A 29 -5.99 -14.48 -8.66
N PRO A 30 -6.62 -15.60 -9.10
CA PRO A 30 -8.03 -15.63 -9.50
C PRO A 30 -8.98 -15.53 -8.30
N SER A 31 -10.19 -15.06 -8.57
CA SER A 31 -11.32 -14.99 -7.64
C SER A 31 -12.60 -15.31 -8.40
N ALA A 32 -13.51 -16.05 -7.78
CA ALA A 32 -14.84 -16.31 -8.32
C ALA A 32 -15.91 -16.03 -7.26
N ALA A 33 -17.04 -15.46 -7.67
CA ALA A 33 -18.20 -15.36 -6.78
C ALA A 33 -19.50 -15.31 -7.56
N ASN A 34 -20.57 -15.76 -6.92
CA ASN A 34 -21.92 -15.60 -7.41
C ASN A 34 -22.38 -14.15 -7.19
N ILE A 35 -23.02 -13.59 -8.21
CA ILE A 35 -23.62 -12.26 -8.19
C ILE A 35 -24.99 -12.31 -8.86
N TYR A 36 -25.91 -11.49 -8.38
CA TYR A 36 -27.14 -11.22 -9.11
C TYR A 36 -26.83 -10.34 -10.30
N TYR A 37 -27.50 -10.61 -11.42
CA TYR A 37 -27.35 -9.81 -12.63
C TYR A 37 -28.70 -9.53 -13.29
N TYR A 38 -28.68 -8.50 -14.12
CA TYR A 38 -29.71 -8.19 -15.10
C TYR A 38 -29.04 -8.10 -16.47
N ASN A 39 -29.73 -8.45 -17.56
CA ASN A 39 -29.21 -8.30 -18.92
C ASN A 39 -30.07 -7.34 -19.75
N ASP A 40 -29.41 -6.51 -20.57
CA ASP A 40 -30.04 -5.69 -21.62
C ASP A 40 -29.49 -6.18 -22.97
N GLY A 41 -30.27 -7.01 -23.66
CA GLY A 41 -29.74 -7.83 -24.75
C GLY A 41 -28.64 -8.76 -24.24
N PHE A 42 -27.44 -8.63 -24.81
CA PHE A 42 -26.25 -9.41 -24.41
C PHE A 42 -25.41 -8.72 -23.34
N ASP A 43 -25.61 -7.43 -23.09
CA ASP A 43 -24.87 -6.70 -22.06
C ASP A 43 -25.39 -7.10 -20.68
N ILE A 44 -24.46 -7.33 -19.75
CA ILE A 44 -24.79 -7.83 -18.42
C ILE A 44 -24.45 -6.78 -17.37
N TYR A 45 -25.40 -6.49 -16.50
CA TYR A 45 -25.33 -5.49 -15.45
C TYR A 45 -25.35 -6.17 -14.09
N PHE A 46 -24.47 -5.73 -13.19
CA PHE A 46 -24.46 -6.23 -11.83
C PHE A 46 -24.05 -5.17 -10.81
N PHE A 47 -24.35 -5.47 -9.55
CA PHE A 47 -24.05 -4.64 -8.41
C PHE A 47 -23.01 -5.31 -7.51
N THR A 48 -22.09 -4.52 -6.95
CA THR A 48 -21.22 -4.97 -5.86
C THR A 48 -20.76 -3.80 -4.99
N PHE A 49 -20.32 -4.10 -3.77
CA PHE A 49 -19.73 -3.10 -2.89
C PHE A 49 -18.29 -2.78 -3.29
N ASN A 50 -17.85 -1.57 -2.94
CA ASN A 50 -16.51 -1.06 -3.14
C ASN A 50 -15.90 -0.63 -1.78
N PRO A 51 -14.64 -0.99 -1.51
CA PRO A 51 -13.83 -1.94 -2.25
C PRO A 51 -14.27 -3.38 -1.98
N THR A 52 -14.31 -4.22 -3.02
CA THR A 52 -14.32 -5.68 -2.91
C THR A 52 -13.22 -6.25 -3.80
N ARG A 53 -12.77 -7.48 -3.53
CA ARG A 53 -11.73 -8.13 -4.34
C ARG A 53 -12.06 -8.11 -5.85
N LYS A 54 -13.31 -8.42 -6.23
CA LYS A 54 -13.73 -8.41 -7.65
C LYS A 54 -13.70 -7.00 -8.24
N ALA A 55 -14.18 -5.99 -7.51
CA ALA A 55 -14.19 -4.60 -7.95
C ALA A 55 -12.76 -4.07 -8.18
N GLU A 56 -11.87 -4.33 -7.23
CA GLU A 56 -10.46 -3.95 -7.33
C GLU A 56 -9.76 -4.70 -8.46
N GLN A 57 -10.04 -6.00 -8.63
CA GLN A 57 -9.50 -6.77 -9.75
C GLN A 57 -9.97 -6.23 -11.10
N ILE A 58 -11.27 -5.93 -11.27
CA ILE A 58 -11.81 -5.32 -12.50
C ILE A 58 -11.15 -3.97 -12.81
N ARG A 59 -10.91 -3.16 -11.77
CA ARG A 59 -10.23 -1.86 -11.91
C ARG A 59 -8.84 -2.02 -12.54
N VAL A 60 -8.10 -3.06 -12.17
CA VAL A 60 -6.74 -3.34 -12.69
C VAL A 60 -6.78 -4.16 -13.98
N ASN A 61 -7.54 -5.25 -14.02
CA ASN A 61 -7.75 -6.08 -15.20
C ASN A 61 -9.26 -6.21 -15.49
N PRO A 62 -9.79 -5.51 -16.51
CA PRO A 62 -11.21 -5.54 -16.81
C PRO A 62 -11.66 -6.85 -17.46
N GLU A 63 -10.74 -7.73 -17.87
CA GLU A 63 -11.10 -9.03 -18.45
C GLU A 63 -11.76 -9.92 -17.41
N VAL A 64 -12.94 -10.43 -17.76
CA VAL A 64 -13.74 -11.30 -16.90
C VAL A 64 -14.22 -12.51 -17.68
N GLN A 65 -14.46 -13.58 -16.94
CA GLN A 65 -15.22 -14.72 -17.41
C GLN A 65 -16.44 -14.88 -16.51
N CYS A 66 -17.60 -15.17 -17.09
CA CYS A 66 -18.78 -15.51 -16.30
C CYS A 66 -19.43 -16.79 -16.79
N VAL A 67 -20.05 -17.50 -15.86
CA VAL A 67 -20.89 -18.67 -16.14
C VAL A 67 -22.30 -18.36 -15.69
N VAL A 68 -23.27 -18.58 -16.58
CA VAL A 68 -24.70 -18.49 -16.28
C VAL A 68 -25.29 -19.89 -16.41
N ARG A 69 -25.88 -20.37 -15.33
CA ARG A 69 -26.60 -21.65 -15.31
C ARG A 69 -27.92 -21.46 -14.56
N PRO A 70 -29.07 -21.40 -15.27
CA PRO A 70 -30.36 -21.28 -14.63
C PRO A 70 -30.68 -22.47 -13.72
N ASP A 71 -31.44 -22.22 -12.65
CA ASP A 71 -31.91 -23.27 -11.76
C ASP A 71 -32.94 -24.18 -12.46
N GLY A 72 -32.91 -25.47 -12.13
CA GLY A 72 -33.90 -26.46 -12.59
C GLY A 72 -33.53 -27.22 -13.87
N ASP A 73 -32.47 -26.83 -14.58
CA ASP A 73 -31.98 -27.58 -15.74
C ASP A 73 -31.23 -28.86 -15.31
N LYS A 74 -31.48 -29.97 -16.00
CA LYS A 74 -30.77 -31.24 -15.79
C LYS A 74 -29.46 -31.24 -16.58
N GLY A 75 -28.38 -31.65 -15.90
CA GLY A 75 -27.01 -31.76 -16.42
C GLY A 75 -26.34 -30.42 -16.75
N ILE A 76 -25.39 -30.43 -17.69
CA ILE A 76 -24.58 -29.24 -18.00
C ILE A 76 -25.18 -28.52 -19.20
N LYS A 77 -25.95 -27.48 -18.88
CA LYS A 77 -26.56 -26.55 -19.82
C LYS A 77 -26.34 -25.13 -19.32
N GLU A 78 -25.43 -24.40 -19.95
CA GLU A 78 -24.92 -23.14 -19.42
C GLU A 78 -24.41 -22.19 -20.51
N LEU A 79 -24.24 -20.92 -20.14
CA LEU A 79 -23.47 -19.96 -20.92
C LEU A 79 -22.10 -19.77 -20.28
N GLN A 80 -21.06 -19.85 -21.10
CA GLN A 80 -19.71 -19.41 -20.74
C GLN A 80 -19.41 -18.13 -21.50
N ILE A 81 -19.21 -17.04 -20.78
CA ILE A 81 -19.15 -15.69 -21.33
C ILE A 81 -17.76 -15.13 -21.05
N THR A 82 -17.10 -14.62 -22.07
CA THR A 82 -15.83 -13.89 -21.97
C THR A 82 -16.07 -12.46 -22.39
N GLY A 83 -15.59 -11.50 -21.59
CA GLY A 83 -15.82 -10.09 -21.90
C GLY A 83 -15.02 -9.14 -21.02
N TYR A 84 -15.42 -7.88 -21.06
CA TYR A 84 -14.83 -6.82 -20.24
C TYR A 84 -15.85 -6.23 -19.28
N ALA A 85 -15.52 -6.25 -17.99
CA ALA A 85 -16.27 -5.52 -16.98
C ALA A 85 -15.71 -4.11 -16.80
N HIS A 86 -16.59 -3.14 -16.62
CA HIS A 86 -16.21 -1.79 -16.20
C HIS A 86 -17.25 -1.22 -15.25
N GLN A 87 -16.80 -0.35 -14.36
CA GLN A 87 -17.70 0.40 -13.49
C GLN A 87 -18.43 1.46 -14.32
N ILE A 88 -19.76 1.48 -14.20
CA ILE A 88 -20.62 2.48 -14.83
C ILE A 88 -20.39 3.81 -14.11
N LYS A 89 -20.17 4.87 -14.88
CA LYS A 89 -19.96 6.24 -14.36
C LYS A 89 -21.07 7.19 -14.73
N ASP A 90 -21.82 6.86 -15.78
CA ASP A 90 -22.96 7.64 -16.23
C ASP A 90 -24.11 7.52 -15.22
N PRO A 91 -24.64 8.63 -14.68
CA PRO A 91 -25.71 8.59 -13.67
C PRO A 91 -27.00 7.94 -14.18
N ASP A 92 -27.39 8.21 -15.43
CA ASP A 92 -28.64 7.69 -15.99
C ASP A 92 -28.57 6.18 -16.21
N GLU A 93 -27.44 5.69 -16.74
CA GLU A 93 -27.18 4.25 -16.86
C GLU A 93 -27.08 3.58 -15.48
N THR A 94 -26.53 4.28 -14.48
CA THR A 94 -26.43 3.77 -13.10
C THR A 94 -27.82 3.59 -12.49
N GLU A 95 -28.71 4.58 -12.63
CA GLU A 95 -30.09 4.48 -12.14
C GLU A 95 -30.89 3.39 -12.88
N LYS A 96 -30.70 3.28 -14.20
CA LYS A 96 -31.29 2.17 -14.99
C LYS A 96 -30.81 0.81 -14.48
N ALA A 97 -29.51 0.64 -14.27
CA ALA A 97 -28.93 -0.60 -13.76
C ALA A 97 -29.45 -0.91 -12.35
N LYS A 98 -29.48 0.08 -11.46
CA LYS A 98 -30.03 -0.05 -10.10
C LYS A 98 -31.46 -0.58 -10.13
N LYS A 99 -32.34 0.11 -10.86
CA LYS A 99 -33.76 -0.24 -10.96
C LYS A 99 -33.96 -1.67 -11.48
N ASN A 100 -33.21 -2.05 -12.51
CA ASN A 100 -33.35 -3.37 -13.14
C ASN A 100 -32.70 -4.50 -12.33
N ILE A 101 -31.66 -4.23 -11.55
CA ILE A 101 -31.10 -5.23 -10.63
C ILE A 101 -32.07 -5.47 -9.46
N LEU A 102 -32.73 -4.43 -8.95
CA LEU A 102 -33.72 -4.54 -7.87
C LEU A 102 -35.01 -5.27 -8.30
N SER A 103 -35.29 -5.36 -9.60
CA SER A 103 -36.39 -6.21 -10.09
C SER A 103 -36.04 -7.70 -10.05
N VAL A 104 -34.75 -8.04 -10.05
CA VAL A 104 -34.24 -9.41 -9.97
C VAL A 104 -34.09 -9.88 -8.52
N THR A 105 -33.64 -9.01 -7.62
CA THR A 105 -33.46 -9.34 -6.20
C THR A 105 -33.77 -8.17 -5.27
N LYS A 106 -34.45 -8.44 -4.16
CA LYS A 106 -34.66 -7.48 -3.07
C LYS A 106 -33.67 -7.64 -1.92
N ALA A 107 -32.77 -8.62 -2.00
CA ALA A 107 -31.85 -8.96 -0.90
C ALA A 107 -30.94 -7.80 -0.48
N PHE A 108 -30.65 -6.88 -1.40
CA PHE A 108 -29.75 -5.74 -1.18
C PHE A 108 -30.44 -4.38 -1.26
N GLN A 109 -31.78 -4.35 -1.26
CA GLN A 109 -32.54 -3.11 -1.47
C GLN A 109 -32.15 -2.03 -0.45
N ASN A 110 -32.13 -2.38 0.83
CA ASN A 110 -31.77 -1.44 1.90
C ASN A 110 -30.37 -0.83 1.70
N GLN A 111 -29.38 -1.64 1.30
CA GLN A 111 -28.02 -1.16 1.09
C GLN A 111 -27.87 -0.36 -0.22
N MET A 112 -28.64 -0.70 -1.25
CA MET A 112 -28.64 0.02 -2.53
C MET A 112 -29.34 1.38 -2.42
N ASP A 113 -30.31 1.52 -1.51
CA ASP A 113 -31.03 2.76 -1.23
C ASP A 113 -30.41 3.60 -0.10
N ASP A 114 -29.40 3.08 0.60
CA ASP A 114 -28.73 3.78 1.70
C ASP A 114 -27.94 5.02 1.21
N GLU A 115 -28.35 6.20 1.68
CA GLU A 115 -27.73 7.48 1.32
C GLU A 115 -26.27 7.59 1.75
N PHE A 116 -25.90 7.01 2.90
CA PHE A 116 -24.52 7.04 3.39
C PHE A 116 -23.62 6.20 2.49
N LEU A 117 -24.05 4.99 2.11
CA LEU A 117 -23.28 4.12 1.21
C LEU A 117 -23.14 4.74 -0.18
N GLN A 118 -24.19 5.39 -0.70
CA GLN A 118 -24.15 6.10 -1.98
C GLN A 118 -23.22 7.31 -1.93
N LYS A 119 -23.37 8.18 -0.92
CA LYS A 119 -22.54 9.38 -0.74
C LYS A 119 -21.06 9.04 -0.63
N ASN A 120 -20.72 7.92 0.00
CA ASN A 120 -19.35 7.45 0.15
C ASN A 120 -18.88 6.54 -0.99
N LYS A 121 -19.67 6.37 -2.07
CA LYS A 121 -19.34 5.54 -3.25
C LYS A 121 -19.02 4.08 -2.93
N ILE A 122 -19.62 3.55 -1.87
CA ILE A 122 -19.49 2.16 -1.44
C ILE A 122 -20.33 1.25 -2.35
N THR A 123 -21.42 1.74 -2.90
CA THR A 123 -22.25 1.02 -3.88
C THR A 123 -21.68 1.20 -5.31
N GLY A 124 -21.40 0.09 -6.00
CA GLY A 124 -20.84 0.10 -7.34
C GLY A 124 -21.69 -0.69 -8.35
N TYR A 125 -21.91 -0.11 -9.51
CA TYR A 125 -22.63 -0.72 -10.63
C TYR A 125 -21.67 -0.97 -11.79
N TYR A 126 -21.78 -2.13 -12.40
CA TYR A 126 -20.84 -2.61 -13.38
C TYR A 126 -21.57 -3.18 -14.59
N LYS A 127 -20.96 -2.96 -15.76
CA LYS A 127 -21.40 -3.50 -17.05
C LYS A 127 -20.33 -4.43 -17.60
N ILE A 128 -20.75 -5.64 -17.96
CA ILE A 128 -19.95 -6.62 -18.69
C ILE A 128 -20.38 -6.56 -20.15
N ILE A 129 -19.41 -6.26 -21.02
CA ILE A 129 -19.56 -6.26 -22.47
C ILE A 129 -18.97 -7.57 -22.99
N PRO A 130 -19.78 -8.51 -23.51
CA PRO A 130 -19.29 -9.78 -24.04
C PRO A 130 -18.44 -9.60 -25.30
N THR A 131 -17.40 -10.40 -25.42
CA THR A 131 -16.61 -10.60 -26.64
C THR A 131 -16.88 -11.95 -27.27
N VAL A 132 -17.15 -12.96 -26.44
CA VAL A 132 -17.55 -14.31 -26.85
C VAL A 132 -18.58 -14.82 -25.85
N ILE A 133 -19.68 -15.38 -26.36
CA ILE A 133 -20.64 -16.15 -25.57
C ILE A 133 -20.69 -17.55 -26.15
N LYS A 134 -20.30 -18.54 -25.35
CA LYS A 134 -20.40 -19.95 -25.68
C LYS A 134 -21.63 -20.55 -25.01
N TYR A 135 -22.53 -21.07 -25.83
CA TYR A 135 -23.67 -21.87 -25.41
C TYR A 135 -23.21 -23.33 -25.30
N VAL A 136 -23.39 -23.91 -24.12
CA VAL A 136 -23.03 -25.30 -23.83
C VAL A 136 -24.30 -26.04 -23.47
N ASP A 137 -24.60 -27.11 -24.19
CA ASP A 137 -25.69 -28.03 -23.88
C ASP A 137 -25.25 -29.45 -24.22
N PHE A 138 -24.84 -30.21 -23.21
CA PHE A 138 -24.33 -31.58 -23.41
C PHE A 138 -25.39 -32.58 -23.88
N TYR A 139 -26.67 -32.17 -23.94
CA TYR A 139 -27.77 -32.99 -24.43
C TYR A 139 -28.20 -32.63 -25.86
N SER A 140 -27.63 -31.57 -26.46
CA SER A 140 -27.91 -31.20 -27.83
C SER A 140 -26.79 -31.63 -28.79
N ASP A 141 -27.14 -31.72 -30.08
CA ASP A 141 -26.19 -31.79 -31.18
C ASP A 141 -26.40 -30.56 -32.08
N PRO A 142 -25.41 -29.65 -32.21
CA PRO A 142 -24.10 -29.68 -31.57
C PRO A 142 -24.16 -29.40 -30.06
N GLN A 143 -23.16 -29.87 -29.31
CA GLN A 143 -23.04 -29.65 -27.86
C GLN A 143 -22.51 -28.25 -27.51
N PHE A 144 -21.79 -27.63 -28.45
CA PHE A 144 -21.14 -26.34 -28.28
C PHE A 144 -21.48 -25.45 -29.46
N GLU A 145 -22.02 -24.27 -29.16
CA GLU A 145 -22.23 -23.20 -30.12
C GLU A 145 -21.64 -21.92 -29.53
N TRP A 146 -21.18 -20.96 -30.33
CA TRP A 146 -20.68 -19.70 -29.81
C TRP A 146 -20.99 -18.52 -30.72
N LYS A 147 -21.08 -17.35 -30.10
CA LYS A 147 -21.25 -16.06 -30.75
C LYS A 147 -20.06 -15.17 -30.38
N GLU A 148 -19.46 -14.55 -31.37
CA GLU A 148 -18.39 -13.57 -31.20
C GLU A 148 -18.92 -12.16 -31.46
N PHE A 149 -18.33 -11.17 -30.78
CA PHE A 149 -18.61 -9.75 -30.92
C PHE A 149 -17.29 -9.03 -31.26
N PRO A 150 -16.84 -9.06 -32.54
CA PRO A 150 -15.57 -8.46 -32.95
C PRO A 150 -15.48 -6.96 -32.61
N GLU A 151 -16.59 -6.25 -32.67
CA GLU A 151 -16.72 -4.83 -32.32
C GLU A 151 -16.37 -4.53 -30.85
N ASN A 152 -16.51 -5.52 -29.96
CA ASN A 152 -16.19 -5.39 -28.54
C ASN A 152 -14.73 -5.75 -28.22
N GLN A 153 -13.96 -6.23 -29.21
CA GLN A 153 -12.55 -6.57 -29.02
C GLN A 153 -11.70 -5.29 -28.98
N LYS A 154 -10.81 -5.20 -27.99
CA LYS A 154 -9.87 -4.08 -27.89
C LYS A 154 -8.69 -4.28 -28.81
N SER A 155 -8.14 -3.17 -29.32
CA SER A 155 -6.85 -3.17 -30.02
C SER A 155 -5.77 -3.83 -29.15
N LEU A 156 -4.98 -4.71 -29.75
CA LEU A 156 -3.91 -5.44 -29.08
C LEU A 156 -2.90 -4.48 -28.42
N LEU A 157 -2.48 -3.43 -29.15
CA LEU A 157 -1.52 -2.45 -28.65
C LEU A 157 -2.07 -1.67 -27.45
N SER A 158 -3.33 -1.22 -27.52
CA SER A 158 -3.94 -0.49 -26.41
C SER A 158 -4.17 -1.41 -25.20
N SER A 159 -4.47 -2.69 -25.42
CA SER A 159 -4.58 -3.69 -24.34
C SER A 159 -3.24 -3.91 -23.63
N ILE A 160 -2.16 -4.11 -24.39
CA ILE A 160 -0.80 -4.29 -23.84
C ILE A 160 -0.38 -3.06 -23.05
N ALA A 161 -0.49 -1.86 -23.63
CA ALA A 161 -0.09 -0.62 -22.97
C ALA A 161 -0.87 -0.38 -21.67
N ASN A 162 -2.20 -0.55 -21.70
CA ASN A 162 -3.04 -0.37 -20.52
C ASN A 162 -2.74 -1.40 -19.43
N LYS A 163 -2.54 -2.68 -19.79
CA LYS A 163 -2.17 -3.72 -18.82
C LYS A 163 -0.81 -3.41 -18.18
N PHE A 164 0.16 -2.96 -18.98
CA PHE A 164 1.48 -2.56 -18.46
C PHE A 164 1.37 -1.39 -17.48
N LEU A 165 0.71 -0.29 -17.87
CA LEU A 165 0.57 0.90 -17.01
C LEU A 165 -0.15 0.58 -15.70
N LYS A 166 -1.24 -0.20 -15.74
CA LYS A 166 -1.96 -0.61 -14.53
C LYS A 166 -1.13 -1.55 -13.65
N LYS A 167 -0.33 -2.44 -14.26
CA LYS A 167 0.62 -3.29 -13.53
C LYS A 167 1.70 -2.45 -12.87
N VAL A 168 2.29 -1.48 -13.56
CA VAL A 168 3.24 -0.53 -12.95
C VAL A 168 2.58 0.18 -11.77
N GLY A 169 1.40 0.78 -11.96
CA GLY A 169 0.66 1.45 -10.89
C GLY A 169 0.38 0.57 -9.67
N LEU A 170 0.11 -0.72 -9.87
CA LEU A 170 -0.05 -1.69 -8.79
C LEU A 170 1.25 -1.87 -7.98
N TYR A 171 2.38 -2.05 -8.65
CA TYR A 171 3.67 -2.24 -7.97
C TYR A 171 4.09 -0.94 -7.26
N LEU A 172 3.82 0.23 -7.86
CA LEU A 172 4.05 1.53 -7.22
C LEU A 172 3.17 1.73 -5.97
N ARG A 173 1.91 1.27 -5.99
CA ARG A 173 1.03 1.26 -4.81
C ARG A 173 1.61 0.39 -3.70
N GLU A 174 2.12 -0.78 -4.04
CA GLU A 174 2.72 -1.71 -3.07
C GLU A 174 3.96 -1.13 -2.38
N LEU A 175 4.77 -0.35 -3.10
CA LEU A 175 5.94 0.31 -2.51
C LEU A 175 5.58 1.45 -1.54
N ARG A 176 4.33 1.93 -1.57
CA ARG A 176 3.84 3.06 -0.79
C ARG A 176 4.67 4.34 -1.01
N ILE A 177 4.93 4.66 -2.27
CA ILE A 177 5.80 5.77 -2.73
C ILE A 177 5.61 7.11 -2.01
N PRO A 178 4.39 7.56 -1.65
CA PRO A 178 4.23 8.83 -0.94
C PRO A 178 5.06 8.94 0.36
N PHE A 179 5.41 7.82 1.00
CA PHE A 179 6.22 7.79 2.22
C PHE A 179 7.74 7.92 1.95
N PHE A 180 8.21 7.90 0.70
CA PHE A 180 9.65 8.02 0.39
C PHE A 180 10.25 9.38 0.77
N THR A 181 9.41 10.39 1.01
CA THR A 181 9.85 11.65 1.61
C THR A 181 10.56 11.43 2.95
N ALA A 182 10.13 10.45 3.75
CA ALA A 182 10.77 10.07 5.01
C ALA A 182 12.18 9.50 4.82
N THR A 183 12.48 8.94 3.64
CA THR A 183 13.81 8.41 3.28
C THR A 183 14.72 9.49 2.70
N ILE A 184 14.17 10.36 1.85
CA ILE A 184 14.95 11.42 1.17
C ILE A 184 15.58 12.36 2.19
N VAL A 185 14.83 12.74 3.24
CA VAL A 185 15.27 13.69 4.28
C VAL A 185 16.56 13.25 4.99
N PRO A 186 16.64 12.05 5.63
CA PRO A 186 17.86 11.65 6.35
C PRO A 186 19.06 11.38 5.45
N VAL A 187 18.85 10.89 4.22
CA VAL A 187 19.92 10.72 3.23
C VAL A 187 20.50 12.08 2.83
N ALA A 188 19.63 13.03 2.48
CA ALA A 188 20.02 14.40 2.17
C ALA A 188 20.72 15.07 3.35
N LEU A 189 20.23 14.87 4.58
CA LEU A 189 20.84 15.39 5.79
C LEU A 189 22.26 14.86 6.00
N GLY A 190 22.47 13.55 5.87
CA GLY A 190 23.80 12.96 6.00
C GLY A 190 24.81 13.54 5.00
N ALA A 191 24.40 13.72 3.75
CA ALA A 191 25.21 14.34 2.72
C ALA A 191 25.46 15.85 2.98
N ALA A 192 24.45 16.57 3.47
CA ALA A 192 24.54 17.99 3.78
C ALA A 192 25.47 18.28 4.97
N VAL A 193 25.43 17.44 6.01
CA VAL A 193 26.35 17.53 7.15
C VAL A 193 27.79 17.33 6.67
N PHE A 194 28.04 16.31 5.84
CA PHE A 194 29.37 16.10 5.27
C PHE A 194 29.84 17.28 4.40
N TYR A 195 28.95 17.80 3.55
CA TYR A 195 29.25 18.95 2.71
C TYR A 195 29.58 20.20 3.55
N TYR A 196 28.86 20.42 4.64
CA TYR A 196 29.14 21.52 5.56
C TYR A 196 30.53 21.42 6.20
N GLN A 197 30.98 20.20 6.53
CA GLN A 197 32.30 19.97 7.12
C GLN A 197 33.45 20.12 6.13
N SER A 198 33.24 19.72 4.86
CA SER A 198 34.34 19.49 3.91
C SER A 198 34.31 20.39 2.66
N GLY A 199 33.18 21.03 2.37
CA GLY A 199 32.97 21.85 1.17
C GLY A 199 32.90 21.05 -0.14
N VAL A 200 32.88 19.71 -0.09
CA VAL A 200 32.94 18.84 -1.28
C VAL A 200 31.77 17.85 -1.32
N PHE A 201 31.38 17.44 -2.52
CA PHE A 201 30.20 16.59 -2.74
C PHE A 201 30.36 15.66 -3.95
N HIS A 202 29.92 14.40 -3.81
CA HIS A 202 29.94 13.40 -4.87
C HIS A 202 28.53 12.99 -5.32
N TRP A 203 28.04 13.61 -6.40
CA TRP A 203 26.68 13.41 -6.92
C TRP A 203 26.34 11.95 -7.28
N PRO A 204 27.16 11.20 -8.01
CA PRO A 204 26.79 9.83 -8.40
C PRO A 204 26.55 8.91 -7.19
N TYR A 205 27.38 9.03 -6.15
CA TYR A 205 27.23 8.21 -4.94
C TYR A 205 26.15 8.72 -4.00
N PHE A 206 25.80 10.01 -4.05
CA PHE A 206 24.61 10.51 -3.39
C PHE A 206 23.36 9.83 -3.96
N TRP A 207 23.18 9.86 -5.29
CA TRP A 207 22.03 9.26 -5.94
C TRP A 207 21.98 7.73 -5.75
N LEU A 208 23.14 7.07 -5.79
CA LEU A 208 23.22 5.63 -5.53
C LEU A 208 22.88 5.27 -4.07
N SER A 209 23.34 6.07 -3.11
CA SER A 209 22.95 5.93 -1.69
C SER A 209 21.46 6.15 -1.48
N LEU A 210 20.89 7.19 -2.13
CA LEU A 210 19.47 7.48 -2.06
C LEU A 210 18.63 6.35 -2.66
N LEU A 211 19.03 5.83 -3.82
CA LEU A 211 18.35 4.68 -4.43
C LEU A 211 18.39 3.46 -3.51
N GLY A 212 19.56 3.15 -2.93
CA GLY A 212 19.70 2.06 -1.96
C GLY A 212 18.80 2.23 -0.74
N ALA A 213 18.72 3.44 -0.18
CA ALA A 213 17.86 3.74 0.96
C ALA A 213 16.36 3.66 0.61
N ILE A 214 15.97 4.13 -0.58
CA ILE A 214 14.59 4.01 -1.08
C ILE A 214 14.24 2.53 -1.25
N LEU A 215 15.12 1.71 -1.84
CA LEU A 215 14.89 0.27 -1.96
C LEU A 215 14.80 -0.39 -0.58
N ALA A 216 15.61 0.00 0.41
CA ALA A 216 15.52 -0.55 1.76
C ALA A 216 14.17 -0.26 2.42
N HIS A 217 13.69 0.99 2.31
CA HIS A 217 12.35 1.36 2.77
C HIS A 217 11.26 0.60 1.99
N ALA A 218 11.34 0.60 0.67
CA ALA A 218 10.39 -0.10 -0.20
C ALA A 218 10.28 -1.59 0.14
N GLY A 219 11.42 -2.28 0.28
CA GLY A 219 11.49 -3.69 0.64
C GLY A 219 10.90 -3.96 2.02
N THR A 220 11.12 -3.06 2.98
CA THR A 220 10.51 -3.13 4.31
C THR A 220 8.99 -2.98 4.25
N ASN A 221 8.46 -2.08 3.42
CA ASN A 221 7.02 -1.91 3.22
C ASN A 221 6.37 -3.17 2.63
N VAL A 222 6.94 -3.73 1.56
CA VAL A 222 6.43 -4.96 0.93
C VAL A 222 6.53 -6.16 1.88
N ALA A 223 7.64 -6.28 2.62
CA ALA A 223 7.80 -7.33 3.63
C ALA A 223 6.80 -7.16 4.79
N ASN A 224 6.45 -5.93 5.15
CA ASN A 224 5.41 -5.64 6.13
C ASN A 224 4.03 -6.07 5.62
N ASP A 225 3.63 -5.71 4.39
CA ASP A 225 2.35 -6.13 3.77
C ASP A 225 2.23 -7.67 3.73
N TYR A 226 3.31 -8.37 3.36
CA TYR A 226 3.33 -9.84 3.44
C TYR A 226 3.15 -10.36 4.88
N SER A 227 3.89 -9.81 5.83
CA SER A 227 3.87 -10.30 7.22
C SER A 227 2.53 -10.02 7.92
N ASP A 228 1.95 -8.84 7.68
CA ASP A 228 0.66 -8.44 8.23
C ASP A 228 -0.50 -9.22 7.59
N HIS A 229 -0.35 -9.69 6.34
CA HIS A 229 -1.27 -10.68 5.76
C HIS A 229 -1.19 -12.04 6.47
N ILE A 230 0.01 -12.55 6.78
CA ILE A 230 0.18 -13.84 7.46
C ILE A 230 -0.49 -13.83 8.84
N THR A 231 -0.45 -12.70 9.53
CA THR A 231 -1.07 -12.53 10.86
C THR A 231 -2.54 -12.11 10.79
N ARG A 232 -3.06 -11.85 9.58
CA ARG A 232 -4.40 -11.30 9.33
C ARG A 232 -4.62 -9.89 9.89
N ASN A 233 -3.56 -9.16 10.22
CA ASN A 233 -3.66 -7.80 10.79
C ASN A 233 -4.42 -6.87 9.84
N ASP A 234 -4.01 -6.83 8.58
CA ASP A 234 -4.66 -5.99 7.58
C ASP A 234 -6.12 -6.43 7.35
N GLU A 235 -6.42 -7.73 7.30
CA GLU A 235 -7.80 -8.23 7.17
C GLU A 235 -8.71 -7.81 8.31
N VAL A 236 -8.19 -7.71 9.54
CA VAL A 236 -8.93 -7.20 10.71
C VAL A 236 -9.19 -5.71 10.60
N ASN A 237 -8.27 -4.94 10.01
CA ASN A 237 -8.46 -3.52 9.82
C ASN A 237 -9.57 -3.25 8.78
N LYS A 238 -10.76 -2.82 9.25
CA LYS A 238 -11.94 -2.56 8.40
C LYS A 238 -11.97 -1.16 7.78
N LEU A 239 -11.25 -0.20 8.35
CA LEU A 239 -11.32 1.22 7.98
C LEU A 239 -10.06 1.65 7.24
N PHE A 240 -9.97 1.27 5.96
CA PHE A 240 -8.81 1.63 5.13
C PHE A 240 -8.71 3.14 4.86
N THR A 241 -7.55 3.70 5.13
CA THR A 241 -7.11 5.05 4.72
C THR A 241 -5.73 4.97 4.07
N PRO A 242 -5.25 6.01 3.38
CA PRO A 242 -3.88 6.04 2.87
C PRO A 242 -2.78 5.87 3.94
N PHE A 243 -3.13 5.93 5.22
CA PHE A 243 -2.22 5.91 6.36
C PHE A 243 -2.33 4.67 7.26
N ASN A 244 -3.24 3.73 6.96
CA ASN A 244 -3.47 2.55 7.81
C ASN A 244 -3.76 1.27 6.99
N GLY A 245 -3.62 0.10 7.62
CA GLY A 245 -3.92 -1.20 7.00
C GLY A 245 -3.14 -1.51 5.71
N GLY A 246 -1.94 -0.97 5.61
CA GLY A 246 -1.01 -1.25 4.53
C GLY A 246 -1.43 -0.85 3.12
N SER A 247 -0.84 -1.51 2.11
CA SER A 247 -1.11 -1.19 0.70
C SER A 247 -2.48 -1.70 0.22
N ARG A 248 -3.00 -2.71 0.93
CA ARG A 248 -4.18 -3.53 0.59
C ARG A 248 -4.07 -4.32 -0.70
N VAL A 249 -2.91 -4.41 -1.36
CA VAL A 249 -2.84 -5.12 -2.65
C VAL A 249 -3.09 -6.62 -2.50
N ILE A 250 -2.67 -7.21 -1.38
CA ILE A 250 -2.88 -8.63 -1.09
C ILE A 250 -4.36 -8.87 -0.73
N GLN A 251 -4.93 -8.07 0.17
CA GLN A 251 -6.32 -8.18 0.61
C GLN A 251 -7.31 -7.89 -0.54
N ALA A 252 -6.96 -6.99 -1.46
CA ALA A 252 -7.71 -6.73 -2.69
C ALA A 252 -7.49 -7.80 -3.78
N GLY A 253 -6.64 -8.81 -3.54
CA GLY A 253 -6.34 -9.88 -4.49
C GLY A 253 -5.63 -9.42 -5.76
N LEU A 254 -4.96 -8.26 -5.73
CA LEU A 254 -4.22 -7.71 -6.86
C LEU A 254 -2.82 -8.33 -6.99
N MET A 255 -2.27 -8.80 -5.87
CA MET A 255 -1.03 -9.55 -5.78
C MET A 255 -1.26 -10.74 -4.84
N SER A 256 -0.68 -11.91 -5.15
CA SER A 256 -0.67 -13.03 -4.21
C SER A 256 0.39 -12.82 -3.11
N PRO A 257 0.23 -13.44 -1.92
CA PRO A 257 1.23 -13.33 -0.86
C PRO A 257 2.63 -13.78 -1.31
N THR A 258 2.71 -14.86 -2.10
CA THR A 258 3.98 -15.34 -2.68
C THR A 258 4.63 -14.30 -3.59
N GLN A 259 3.85 -13.59 -4.40
CA GLN A 259 4.39 -12.52 -5.25
C GLN A 259 4.91 -11.35 -4.42
N ALA A 260 4.20 -10.93 -3.38
CA ALA A 260 4.66 -9.88 -2.48
C ALA A 260 5.97 -10.30 -1.79
N PHE A 261 6.06 -11.55 -1.31
CA PHE A 261 7.26 -12.10 -0.70
C PHE A 261 8.46 -12.11 -1.66
N VAL A 262 8.30 -12.64 -2.87
CA VAL A 262 9.36 -12.64 -3.90
C VAL A 262 9.75 -11.21 -4.28
N TYR A 263 8.78 -10.30 -4.33
CA TYR A 263 9.05 -8.90 -4.62
C TYR A 263 9.88 -8.23 -3.53
N ALA A 264 9.56 -8.45 -2.25
CA ALA A 264 10.36 -7.98 -1.13
C ALA A 264 11.81 -8.52 -1.20
N ILE A 265 11.99 -9.82 -1.49
CA ILE A 265 13.32 -10.43 -1.66
C ILE A 265 14.08 -9.76 -2.80
N ALA A 266 13.45 -9.57 -3.96
CA ALA A 266 14.09 -8.93 -5.11
C ALA A 266 14.54 -7.50 -4.79
N ILE A 267 13.74 -6.74 -4.05
CA ILE A 267 14.09 -5.39 -3.61
C ILE A 267 15.29 -5.44 -2.64
N PHE A 268 15.25 -6.29 -1.61
CA PHE A 268 16.37 -6.44 -0.67
C PHE A 268 17.65 -6.95 -1.34
N ALA A 269 17.55 -7.82 -2.34
CA ALA A 269 18.69 -8.20 -3.16
C ALA A 269 19.29 -6.99 -3.90
N GLY A 270 18.44 -6.10 -4.41
CA GLY A 270 18.88 -4.80 -4.96
C GLY A 270 19.58 -3.91 -3.94
N VAL A 271 19.08 -3.85 -2.70
CA VAL A 271 19.72 -3.10 -1.59
C VAL A 271 21.12 -3.65 -1.31
N VAL A 272 21.25 -4.97 -1.16
CA VAL A 272 22.54 -5.64 -0.92
C VAL A 272 23.48 -5.42 -2.09
N TRP A 273 23.00 -5.54 -3.33
CA TRP A 273 23.80 -5.30 -4.52
C TRP A 273 24.34 -3.87 -4.58
N ILE A 274 23.50 -2.86 -4.33
CA ILE A 274 23.93 -1.45 -4.26
C ILE A 274 24.94 -1.24 -3.13
N GLY A 275 24.67 -1.76 -1.93
CA GLY A 275 25.54 -1.60 -0.77
C GLY A 275 26.91 -2.24 -0.97
N LEU A 276 26.96 -3.46 -1.50
CA LEU A 276 28.21 -4.15 -1.82
C LEU A 276 28.96 -3.46 -2.96
N THR A 277 28.26 -2.93 -3.97
CA THR A 277 28.89 -2.18 -5.07
C THR A 277 29.51 -0.87 -4.56
N LEU A 278 28.81 -0.13 -3.69
CA LEU A 278 29.38 1.04 -3.03
C LEU A 278 30.61 0.66 -2.19
N ASN A 279 30.54 -0.43 -1.42
CA ASN A 279 31.67 -0.89 -0.61
C ASN A 279 32.87 -1.28 -1.49
N ALA A 280 32.65 -2.00 -2.59
CA ALA A 280 33.69 -2.36 -3.55
C ALA A 280 34.34 -1.12 -4.19
N ASN A 281 33.56 -0.15 -4.61
CA ASN A 281 34.08 1.05 -5.26
C ASN A 281 34.87 1.95 -4.29
N LEU A 282 34.49 1.96 -3.01
CA LEU A 282 35.09 2.82 -1.98
C LEU A 282 36.26 2.17 -1.23
N HIS A 283 36.30 0.84 -1.18
CA HIS A 283 37.27 0.07 -0.39
C HIS A 283 38.00 -1.05 -1.18
N GLY A 284 37.72 -1.19 -2.47
CA GLY A 284 38.41 -2.14 -3.37
C GLY A 284 37.87 -3.58 -3.35
N ALA A 285 36.94 -3.93 -2.46
CA ALA A 285 36.33 -5.26 -2.42
C ALA A 285 34.89 -5.21 -1.88
N TYR A 286 34.01 -6.06 -2.42
CA TYR A 286 32.60 -6.13 -2.02
C TYR A 286 32.42 -6.33 -0.50
N PHE A 287 33.26 -7.17 0.12
CA PHE A 287 33.20 -7.52 1.54
C PHE A 287 34.34 -6.91 2.37
N ALA A 288 34.94 -5.80 1.91
CA ALA A 288 35.92 -5.08 2.71
C ALA A 288 35.30 -4.68 4.06
N LEU A 289 36.00 -4.95 5.16
CA LEU A 289 35.56 -4.60 6.51
C LEU A 289 35.59 -3.07 6.65
N SER A 290 34.43 -2.46 6.56
CA SER A 290 34.26 -1.01 6.59
C SER A 290 33.05 -0.61 7.45
N PRO A 291 33.01 0.64 7.96
CA PRO A 291 31.79 1.21 8.53
C PRO A 291 30.57 1.07 7.61
N LEU A 292 30.74 1.22 6.29
CA LEU A 292 29.65 1.08 5.33
C LEU A 292 29.05 -0.32 5.34
N LEU A 293 29.88 -1.37 5.39
CA LEU A 293 29.41 -2.75 5.44
C LEU A 293 28.55 -2.98 6.70
N TRP A 294 29.01 -2.51 7.86
CA TRP A 294 28.28 -2.65 9.12
C TRP A 294 26.97 -1.85 9.16
N ILE A 295 26.98 -0.62 8.63
CA ILE A 295 25.77 0.20 8.47
C ILE A 295 24.78 -0.50 7.54
N GLY A 296 25.26 -1.09 6.44
CA GLY A 296 24.45 -1.86 5.50
C GLY A 296 23.82 -3.10 6.15
N ILE A 297 24.60 -3.87 6.90
CA ILE A 297 24.10 -5.03 7.67
C ILE A 297 23.04 -4.59 8.67
N ALA A 298 23.29 -3.52 9.43
CA ALA A 298 22.33 -2.99 10.39
C ALA A 298 21.03 -2.53 9.71
N GLY A 299 21.12 -1.83 8.57
CA GLY A 299 19.96 -1.38 7.81
C GLY A 299 19.12 -2.52 7.26
N VAL A 300 19.74 -3.53 6.65
CA VAL A 300 19.04 -4.73 6.15
C VAL A 300 18.43 -5.53 7.31
N ALA A 301 19.16 -5.71 8.41
CA ALA A 301 18.66 -6.39 9.59
C ALA A 301 17.44 -5.67 10.19
N LEU A 302 17.49 -4.35 10.33
CA LEU A 302 16.35 -3.55 10.79
C LEU A 302 15.16 -3.72 9.85
N GLY A 303 15.35 -3.63 8.53
CA GLY A 303 14.25 -3.79 7.56
C GLY A 303 13.61 -5.18 7.57
N ILE A 304 14.40 -6.24 7.62
CA ILE A 304 13.89 -7.62 7.64
C ILE A 304 13.23 -7.94 9.00
N PHE A 305 13.96 -7.72 10.10
CA PHE A 305 13.50 -8.10 11.42
C PHE A 305 12.46 -7.15 12.02
N TYR A 306 12.17 -6.03 11.33
CA TYR A 306 11.05 -5.17 11.67
C TYR A 306 9.75 -5.97 11.81
N THR A 307 9.46 -6.86 10.85
CA THR A 307 8.24 -7.68 10.83
C THR A 307 8.49 -9.18 10.80
N ALA A 308 9.66 -9.63 10.31
CA ALA A 308 9.95 -11.04 10.15
C ALA A 308 10.43 -11.73 11.44
N ASN A 309 10.22 -13.05 11.50
CA ASN A 309 10.82 -13.91 12.52
C ASN A 309 12.36 -13.90 12.43
N PRO A 310 13.07 -14.10 13.55
CA PRO A 310 12.55 -14.43 14.88
C PRO A 310 12.18 -13.21 15.74
N PHE A 311 12.61 -11.99 15.39
CA PHE A 311 12.52 -10.85 16.30
C PHE A 311 11.20 -10.06 16.21
N ARG A 312 10.61 -9.91 15.02
CA ARG A 312 9.35 -9.18 14.79
C ARG A 312 9.26 -7.88 15.61
N LEU A 313 10.20 -6.98 15.43
CA LEU A 313 10.38 -5.80 16.30
C LEU A 313 9.09 -4.97 16.46
N SER A 314 8.32 -4.80 15.38
CA SER A 314 7.04 -4.08 15.38
C SER A 314 5.97 -4.73 16.25
N TYR A 315 6.00 -6.06 16.42
CA TYR A 315 5.08 -6.81 17.25
C TYR A 315 5.44 -6.75 18.74
N HIS A 316 6.70 -6.46 19.07
CA HIS A 316 7.20 -6.46 20.44
C HIS A 316 7.35 -5.05 21.04
N GLY A 317 6.88 -4.00 20.35
CA GLY A 317 7.02 -2.61 20.82
C GLY A 317 8.41 -2.00 20.59
N LEU A 318 9.22 -2.64 19.75
CA LEU A 318 10.52 -2.14 19.30
C LEU A 318 10.43 -1.52 17.90
N GLY A 319 9.25 -1.52 17.27
CA GLY A 319 9.04 -0.98 15.93
C GLY A 319 9.39 0.50 15.81
N ASP A 320 8.86 1.35 16.69
CA ASP A 320 9.15 2.79 16.71
C ASP A 320 10.66 3.06 16.84
N ILE A 321 11.35 2.29 17.71
CA ILE A 321 12.79 2.40 17.91
C ILE A 321 13.55 1.95 16.66
N ALA A 322 13.14 0.84 16.03
CA ALA A 322 13.75 0.35 14.80
C ALA A 322 13.63 1.37 13.66
N VAL A 323 12.47 2.03 13.54
CA VAL A 323 12.24 3.11 12.57
C VAL A 323 13.10 4.32 12.90
N MET A 324 13.16 4.76 14.16
CA MET A 324 14.02 5.86 14.60
C MET A 324 15.49 5.59 14.28
N LEU A 325 15.99 4.37 14.54
CA LEU A 325 17.37 3.98 14.23
C LEU A 325 17.64 3.88 12.72
N GLY A 326 16.73 3.26 11.97
CA GLY A 326 16.86 3.06 10.54
C GLY A 326 16.84 4.37 9.76
N PHE A 327 15.80 5.18 9.97
CA PHE A 327 15.62 6.45 9.27
C PHE A 327 16.48 7.57 9.86
N GLY A 328 16.87 7.52 11.12
CA GLY A 328 17.77 8.51 11.71
C GLY A 328 19.24 8.18 11.42
N PRO A 329 19.96 7.60 12.39
CA PRO A 329 21.40 7.43 12.31
C PRO A 329 21.83 6.51 11.18
N VAL A 330 21.13 5.41 10.87
CA VAL A 330 21.60 4.46 9.84
C VAL A 330 21.64 5.11 8.45
N MET A 331 20.55 5.73 8.01
CA MET A 331 20.51 6.42 6.70
C MET A 331 21.43 7.66 6.66
N ALA A 332 21.43 8.47 7.71
CA ALA A 332 22.26 9.67 7.78
C ALA A 332 23.76 9.34 7.81
N LEU A 333 24.18 8.40 8.66
CA LEU A 333 25.58 7.96 8.75
C LEU A 333 26.03 7.24 7.49
N GLY A 334 25.19 6.38 6.92
CA GLY A 334 25.52 5.67 5.69
C GLY A 334 25.85 6.65 4.57
N THR A 335 24.97 7.63 4.34
CA THR A 335 25.19 8.62 3.28
C THR A 335 26.36 9.55 3.58
N HIS A 336 26.50 9.99 4.83
CA HIS A 336 27.63 10.79 5.27
C HIS A 336 28.97 10.07 5.06
N TYR A 337 29.03 8.78 5.42
CA TYR A 337 30.24 7.97 5.26
C TYR A 337 30.58 7.73 3.79
N VAL A 338 29.58 7.43 2.95
CA VAL A 338 29.77 7.27 1.51
C VAL A 338 30.36 8.55 0.89
N GLN A 339 29.81 9.72 1.21
CA GLN A 339 30.32 11.00 0.72
C GLN A 339 31.77 11.26 1.19
N LYS A 340 32.04 11.02 2.47
CA LYS A 340 33.39 11.11 3.05
C LYS A 340 34.37 10.23 2.31
N GLN A 341 34.05 8.95 2.16
CA GLN A 341 34.98 7.97 1.61
C GLN A 341 35.23 8.21 0.12
N ALA A 342 34.27 8.81 -0.58
CA ALA A 342 34.40 9.17 -1.98
C ALA A 342 35.31 10.39 -2.22
N MET A 343 35.23 11.40 -1.34
CA MET A 343 35.92 12.68 -1.56
C MET A 343 37.23 12.81 -0.79
N ILE A 344 37.27 12.35 0.46
CA ILE A 344 38.41 12.46 1.38
C ILE A 344 38.68 11.11 2.10
N PRO A 345 39.04 10.05 1.34
CA PRO A 345 39.20 8.71 1.90
C PRO A 345 40.27 8.61 3.00
N MET A 346 41.30 9.46 2.96
CA MET A 346 42.44 9.43 3.89
C MET A 346 42.15 10.08 5.25
N GLU A 347 41.10 10.90 5.36
CA GLU A 347 40.78 11.60 6.60
C GLU A 347 40.04 10.70 7.61
N ALA A 348 40.09 11.02 8.90
CA ALA A 348 39.29 10.32 9.90
C ALA A 348 37.80 10.61 9.73
N TRP A 349 36.93 9.63 10.00
CA TRP A 349 35.49 9.81 9.87
C TRP A 349 34.92 10.61 11.07
N GLN A 350 34.63 11.89 10.86
CA GLN A 350 34.06 12.79 11.86
C GLN A 350 32.52 12.66 11.93
N TYR A 351 32.04 11.50 12.36
CA TYR A 351 30.62 11.14 12.36
C TYR A 351 29.70 11.77 13.45
N PRO A 352 30.18 12.27 14.61
CA PRO A 352 29.27 12.76 15.66
C PRO A 352 28.26 13.83 15.21
N PRO A 353 28.62 14.83 14.36
CA PRO A 353 27.66 15.81 13.86
C PRO A 353 26.51 15.17 13.06
N ALA A 354 26.77 14.09 12.31
CA ALA A 354 25.73 13.38 11.58
C ALA A 354 24.76 12.66 12.51
N ILE A 355 25.25 12.05 13.60
CA ILE A 355 24.39 11.43 14.62
C ILE A 355 23.50 12.49 15.28
N ILE A 356 24.11 13.57 15.75
CA ILE A 356 23.43 14.69 16.42
C ILE A 356 22.33 15.27 15.52
N ALA A 357 22.67 15.58 14.27
CA ALA A 357 21.73 16.12 13.31
C ALA A 357 20.58 15.13 12.99
N SER A 358 20.84 13.82 13.03
CA SER A 358 19.84 12.80 12.70
C SER A 358 18.76 12.61 13.77
N ILE A 359 18.99 13.02 15.03
CA ILE A 359 18.07 12.78 16.15
C ILE A 359 16.67 13.40 15.91
N PRO A 360 16.53 14.67 15.52
CA PRO A 360 15.23 15.25 15.17
C PRO A 360 14.52 14.47 14.06
N VAL A 361 15.24 14.06 13.02
CA VAL A 361 14.68 13.30 11.89
C VAL A 361 14.21 11.92 12.38
N ALA A 362 15.01 11.24 13.21
CA ALA A 362 14.66 9.96 13.83
C ALA A 362 13.33 10.06 14.57
N ILE A 363 13.22 11.04 15.48
CA ILE A 363 12.01 11.22 16.29
C ILE A 363 10.82 11.59 15.41
N LEU A 364 10.96 12.55 14.48
CA LEU A 364 9.86 12.98 13.61
C LEU A 364 9.35 11.85 12.72
N VAL A 365 10.24 11.04 12.13
CA VAL A 365 9.83 9.88 11.32
C VAL A 365 9.21 8.79 12.20
N GLY A 366 9.76 8.54 13.39
CA GLY A 366 9.14 7.65 14.39
C GLY A 366 7.74 8.10 14.78
N LEU A 367 7.50 9.41 14.90
CA LEU A 367 6.19 9.97 15.21
C LEU A 367 5.17 9.83 14.06
N ILE A 368 5.61 9.70 12.81
CA ILE A 368 4.74 9.33 11.67
C ILE A 368 4.19 7.91 11.88
N LEU A 369 5.03 6.96 12.28
CA LEU A 369 4.57 5.61 12.61
C LEU A 369 3.66 5.62 13.86
N PHE A 370 4.07 6.36 14.89
CA PHE A 370 3.35 6.43 16.15
C PHE A 370 1.92 6.95 15.96
N ILE A 371 1.71 7.98 15.14
CA ILE A 371 0.36 8.52 14.90
C ILE A 371 -0.52 7.55 14.09
N ASN A 372 0.06 6.76 13.19
CA ASN A 372 -0.67 5.72 12.45
C ASN A 372 -1.18 4.61 13.38
N GLY A 373 -0.42 4.29 14.43
CA GLY A 373 -0.79 3.28 15.43
C GLY A 373 -2.10 3.55 16.17
N PHE A 374 -2.62 4.79 16.15
CA PHE A 374 -3.96 5.07 16.69
C PHE A 374 -5.07 4.49 15.81
N GLN A 375 -4.92 4.59 14.48
CA GLN A 375 -5.90 4.04 13.54
C GLN A 375 -5.80 2.52 13.43
N ASP A 376 -4.59 1.97 13.61
CA ASP A 376 -4.33 0.53 13.59
C ASP A 376 -4.57 -0.15 14.96
N PHE A 377 -4.90 0.60 16.02
CA PHE A 377 -4.99 0.08 17.40
C PHE A 377 -5.80 -1.20 17.53
N VAL A 378 -7.01 -1.25 16.96
CA VAL A 378 -7.90 -2.41 17.06
C VAL A 378 -7.28 -3.62 16.38
N ALA A 379 -6.79 -3.46 15.15
CA ALA A 379 -6.19 -4.53 14.37
C ALA A 379 -4.89 -5.04 15.01
N ASP A 380 -4.03 -4.13 15.46
CA ASP A 380 -2.77 -4.45 16.13
C ASP A 380 -3.01 -5.22 17.43
N ARG A 381 -3.97 -4.78 18.25
CA ARG A 381 -4.33 -5.45 19.49
C ARG A 381 -4.86 -6.86 19.26
N GLU A 382 -5.76 -7.04 18.29
CA GLU A 382 -6.39 -8.34 18.00
C GLU A 382 -5.38 -9.41 17.57
N VAL A 383 -4.36 -9.03 16.80
CA VAL A 383 -3.32 -9.99 16.34
C VAL A 383 -2.11 -10.08 17.27
N GLY A 384 -2.13 -9.39 18.41
CA GLY A 384 -1.03 -9.37 19.39
C GLY A 384 0.19 -8.54 18.98
N LYS A 385 0.05 -7.58 18.06
CA LYS A 385 1.08 -6.60 17.70
C LYS A 385 1.12 -5.50 18.76
N ARG A 386 1.98 -5.68 19.79
CA ARG A 386 2.04 -4.82 20.99
C ARG A 386 2.88 -3.56 20.75
N THR A 387 2.42 -2.68 19.85
CA THR A 387 3.01 -1.35 19.61
C THR A 387 2.94 -0.46 20.85
N TRP A 388 3.66 0.66 20.88
CA TRP A 388 3.57 1.60 22.00
C TRP A 388 2.18 2.21 22.14
N VAL A 389 1.47 2.48 21.04
CA VAL A 389 0.09 2.95 21.10
C VAL A 389 -0.81 1.90 21.76
N VAL A 390 -0.70 0.62 21.34
CA VAL A 390 -1.43 -0.47 22.00
C VAL A 390 -1.07 -0.53 23.47
N ARG A 391 0.20 -0.61 23.85
CA ARG A 391 0.64 -0.73 25.26
C ARG A 391 0.20 0.43 26.15
N LEU A 392 0.15 1.65 25.62
CA LEU A 392 -0.20 2.84 26.38
C LEU A 392 -1.71 3.07 26.46
N ALA A 393 -2.45 2.69 25.41
CA ALA A 393 -3.90 2.83 25.35
C ALA A 393 -4.67 1.62 25.90
N ASP A 394 -4.06 0.43 26.00
CA ASP A 394 -4.73 -0.77 26.51
C ASP A 394 -5.22 -0.53 27.95
N SER A 395 -6.50 -0.86 28.18
CA SER A 395 -7.14 -0.75 29.47
C SER A 395 -8.25 -1.80 29.59
N ASP A 396 -8.63 -2.16 30.82
CA ASP A 396 -9.61 -3.22 31.09
C ASP A 396 -11.04 -2.88 30.62
N THR A 397 -11.32 -1.62 30.27
CA THR A 397 -12.67 -1.16 29.87
C THR A 397 -12.71 -0.53 28.47
N PHE A 398 -12.04 0.61 28.26
CA PHE A 398 -11.98 1.32 26.97
C PHE A 398 -10.57 1.82 26.64
N ALA A 399 -10.21 1.89 25.36
CA ALA A 399 -8.88 2.36 24.95
C ALA A 399 -8.61 3.80 25.42
N ASN A 400 -7.54 4.01 26.19
CA ASN A 400 -7.14 5.31 26.70
C ASN A 400 -6.12 5.99 25.78
N PHE A 401 -6.61 6.58 24.69
CA PHE A 401 -5.76 7.27 23.72
C PHE A 401 -5.10 8.55 24.24
N ALA A 402 -5.50 9.09 25.40
CA ALA A 402 -4.88 10.28 25.98
C ALA A 402 -3.42 10.05 26.41
N LYS A 403 -3.08 8.84 26.88
CA LYS A 403 -1.71 8.46 27.25
C LYS A 403 -0.74 8.48 26.07
N PRO A 404 -0.96 7.71 24.97
CA PRO A 404 -0.07 7.77 23.81
C PRO A 404 -0.07 9.16 23.17
N PHE A 405 -1.21 9.88 23.15
CA PHE A 405 -1.23 11.23 22.59
C PHE A 405 -0.38 12.22 23.41
N LYS A 406 -0.34 12.08 24.74
CA LYS A 406 0.59 12.86 25.58
C LYS A 406 2.05 12.59 25.23
N VAL A 407 2.41 11.32 24.99
CA VAL A 407 3.77 10.93 24.55
C VAL A 407 4.10 11.57 23.19
N TYR A 408 3.16 11.51 22.24
CA TYR A 408 3.30 12.17 20.93
C TYR A 408 3.55 13.68 21.08
N LYS A 409 2.73 14.39 21.86
CA LYS A 409 2.88 15.83 22.11
C LYS A 409 4.24 16.18 22.72
N ILE A 410 4.64 15.49 23.78
CA ILE A 410 5.91 15.73 24.46
C ILE A 410 7.08 15.50 23.50
N SER A 411 7.04 14.41 22.72
CA SER A 411 8.10 14.07 21.75
C SER A 411 8.25 15.14 20.67
N ILE A 412 7.14 15.69 20.17
CA ILE A 412 7.17 16.84 19.25
C ILE A 412 7.88 18.04 19.90
N TYR A 413 7.47 18.44 21.10
CA TYR A 413 8.07 19.61 21.77
C TYR A 413 9.55 19.41 22.07
N ILE A 414 9.94 18.22 22.53
CA ILE A 414 11.35 17.87 22.75
C ILE A 414 12.15 17.97 21.45
N THR A 415 11.58 17.51 20.33
CA THR A 415 12.26 17.57 19.03
C THR A 415 12.51 19.02 18.59
N PHE A 416 11.51 19.90 18.69
CA PHE A 416 11.69 21.31 18.33
C PHE A 416 12.59 22.06 19.32
N LEU A 417 12.54 21.73 20.62
CA LEU A 417 13.48 22.26 21.60
C LEU A 417 14.92 21.83 21.27
N TYR A 418 15.11 20.57 20.86
CA TYR A 418 16.41 20.07 20.44
C TYR A 418 16.94 20.80 19.19
N ILE A 419 16.09 21.03 18.18
CA ILE A 419 16.43 21.84 16.99
C ILE A 419 16.85 23.26 17.40
N LEU A 420 16.12 23.89 18.34
CA LEU A 420 16.45 25.21 18.85
C LEU A 420 17.82 25.22 19.54
N ILE A 421 18.09 24.25 20.41
CA ILE A 421 19.38 24.12 21.11
C ILE A 421 20.51 23.91 20.11
N LEU A 422 20.34 23.04 19.11
CA LEU A 422 21.34 22.82 18.07
C LEU A 422 21.60 24.07 17.23
N GLY A 423 20.56 24.81 16.85
CA GLY A 423 20.71 26.04 16.10
C GLY A 423 21.44 27.14 16.88
N ILE A 424 21.10 27.31 18.17
CA ILE A 424 21.80 28.25 19.07
C ILE A 424 23.26 27.82 19.27
N ALA A 425 23.50 26.53 19.54
CA ALA A 425 24.84 25.98 19.70
C ALA A 425 25.69 26.19 18.42
N GLY A 426 25.08 26.17 17.24
CA GLY A 426 25.75 26.43 15.96
C GLY A 426 26.39 27.82 15.86
N PHE A 427 25.97 28.81 16.64
CA PHE A 427 26.66 30.12 16.70
C PHE A 427 28.00 30.05 17.44
N PHE A 428 28.14 29.13 18.39
CA PHE A 428 29.30 29.03 19.28
C PHE A 428 30.21 27.84 18.95
N TYR A 429 29.67 26.79 18.33
CA TYR A 429 30.33 25.51 18.08
C TYR A 429 30.09 25.04 16.64
N SER A 430 30.69 25.75 15.68
CA SER A 430 30.54 25.50 14.24
C SER A 430 31.04 24.12 13.78
N GLN A 431 31.89 23.46 14.58
CA GLN A 431 32.35 22.10 14.31
C GLN A 431 31.26 21.02 14.52
N PHE A 432 30.18 21.32 15.25
CA PHE A 432 29.12 20.36 15.56
C PHE A 432 27.75 20.71 14.97
N SER A 433 27.48 21.99 14.74
CA SER A 433 26.17 22.47 14.27
C SER A 433 26.32 23.78 13.52
N THR A 434 25.21 24.28 12.96
CA THR A 434 25.15 25.55 12.24
C THR A 434 23.89 26.34 12.60
N PRO A 435 23.93 27.68 12.63
CA PRO A 435 22.74 28.50 12.88
C PRO A 435 21.60 28.25 11.89
N TRP A 436 21.92 27.77 10.68
CA TRP A 436 20.93 27.42 9.66
C TRP A 436 19.95 26.33 10.11
N VAL A 437 20.30 25.52 11.12
CA VAL A 437 19.39 24.56 11.75
C VAL A 437 18.11 25.24 12.29
N LEU A 438 18.16 26.53 12.64
CA LEU A 438 16.98 27.27 13.09
C LEU A 438 15.88 27.37 12.02
N LEU A 439 16.21 27.25 10.73
CA LEU A 439 15.21 27.17 9.67
C LEU A 439 14.28 25.95 9.82
N ALA A 440 14.76 24.87 10.43
CA ALA A 440 13.95 23.68 10.73
C ALA A 440 12.91 23.92 11.85
N LEU A 441 12.86 25.12 12.46
CA LEU A 441 11.79 25.53 13.37
C LEU A 441 10.55 26.05 12.61
N ILE A 442 10.63 26.37 11.32
CA ILE A 442 9.47 26.88 10.55
C ILE A 442 8.23 25.98 10.67
N PRO A 443 8.33 24.63 10.56
CA PRO A 443 7.18 23.74 10.74
C PRO A 443 6.54 23.80 12.14
N PHE A 444 7.23 24.34 13.16
CA PHE A 444 6.66 24.52 14.50
C PHE A 444 5.39 25.38 14.48
N LEU A 445 5.26 26.30 13.51
CA LEU A 445 4.07 27.11 13.31
C LEU A 445 2.80 26.26 13.07
N LEU A 446 2.96 25.03 12.57
CA LEU A 446 1.88 24.08 12.32
C LEU A 446 1.59 23.16 13.51
N VAL A 447 2.50 23.06 14.49
CA VAL A 447 2.39 22.14 15.64
C VAL A 447 1.13 22.43 16.46
N LYS A 448 0.85 23.71 16.75
CA LYS A 448 -0.35 24.10 17.50
C LYS A 448 -1.63 23.65 16.78
N LYS A 449 -1.67 23.80 15.45
CA LYS A 449 -2.81 23.37 14.63
C LYS A 449 -2.96 21.84 14.66
N GLY A 450 -1.87 21.10 14.45
CA GLY A 450 -1.87 19.63 14.48
C GLY A 450 -2.28 19.06 15.83
N ILE A 451 -1.76 19.63 16.93
CA ILE A 451 -2.14 19.24 18.30
C ILE A 451 -3.62 19.49 18.56
N LYS A 452 -4.13 20.69 18.21
CA LYS A 452 -5.55 21.01 18.38
C LYS A 452 -6.44 20.02 17.64
N SER A 453 -6.11 19.69 16.39
CA SER A 453 -6.83 18.66 15.65
C SER A 453 -6.79 17.31 16.37
N GLY A 454 -5.62 16.87 16.84
CA GLY A 454 -5.52 15.62 17.60
C GLY A 454 -6.36 15.60 18.87
N GLU A 455 -6.48 16.72 19.59
CA GLU A 455 -7.33 16.85 20.77
C GLU A 455 -8.83 16.75 20.44
N GLU A 456 -9.27 17.34 19.32
CA GLU A 456 -10.64 17.19 18.83
C GLU A 456 -10.96 15.73 18.46
N TRP A 457 -10.02 15.01 17.85
CA TRP A 457 -10.16 13.58 17.53
C TRP A 457 -10.20 12.71 18.78
N LEU A 458 -9.34 12.97 19.77
CA LEU A 458 -9.38 12.27 21.06
C LEU A 458 -10.74 12.39 21.73
N GLY A 459 -11.33 13.58 21.72
CA GLY A 459 -12.68 13.80 22.27
C GLY A 459 -13.71 12.88 21.62
N LYS A 460 -13.64 12.72 20.28
CA LYS A 460 -14.53 11.81 19.54
C LYS A 460 -14.26 10.34 19.87
N TRP A 461 -13.01 9.90 19.85
CA TRP A 461 -12.64 8.50 20.13
C TRP A 461 -12.91 8.05 21.58
N SER A 462 -13.00 9.00 22.51
CA SER A 462 -13.37 8.71 23.90
C SER A 462 -14.88 8.61 24.14
N SER A 463 -15.71 8.87 23.12
CA SER A 463 -17.16 8.75 23.23
C SER A 463 -17.58 7.27 23.17
N LYS A 464 -18.66 6.91 23.86
CA LYS A 464 -19.15 5.51 23.91
C LYS A 464 -19.60 4.95 22.54
N ASP A 465 -19.91 5.84 21.60
CA ASP A 465 -20.44 5.51 20.28
C ASP A 465 -19.38 5.52 19.17
N ALA A 466 -18.11 5.78 19.52
CA ALA A 466 -16.95 5.77 18.61
C ALA A 466 -16.29 4.39 18.55
#